data_AF-A0A820LTA5-F1
#
_entry.id   AF-A0A820LTA5-F1
#
_cell.length_a   1.000
_cell.length_b   1.000
_cell.length_c   1.000
_cell.angle_alpha   90.00
_cell.angle_beta   90.00
_cell.angle_gamma   90.00
#
_symmetry.space_group_name_H-M   'P 1'
#
loop_
_entity.id
_entity.type
_entity.pdbx_description
1 polymer ?
#
loop_
_entity_poly.entity_id
_entity_poly.type
_entity_poly.pdbx_seq_one_letter_code
_entity_poly.pdbx_strand_id
1 'polypeptide(L)'
;MFVFFCVVCCVIVLLLYFVHDGSKSSLRSNTRARGYSHKPLASVSSVNLYKQAEPKVSCSNLTEQLWTETFSYETYLSYILAWKPTWLDEPSLAPGVLYKDYCVGNRLPIQVKTKYTSFSDYELAHLPWLLEETWETIKRDDQQHFEEKNYQSSGVFDLCLCTEEKQPRLGLMMLRCQILVDKDNQTLPKFDDLLLVTTSRNQQLFGLQREKKVIFNHHIIHETLVTDAHLYTKPAKVICSELSIYISLKYASFITGSNVQVQVITSLISNLRRFRTLASLHSFPIVSDLLSPGVNDNLFSLNSSHVQQPDVMSGEAKNEMQDRVINEAVSIVCQSNRYRPRVYIVQGPPGTGLNIIRVGHEIYSSKQASYRELRELEQGKLAEADVVFSTLNYVGNSIFDSFGSDTNQSPWFDCLIVDEAGQCLEIDTFIPLRLRIPCMLLFGDPEQFPPTVLSQRAQNANFGQSLLARLYSLFKSTDLIRMLNIVSDAKNHENLMLVESLCLNEFRKIKIIA
;
A
#
# COMPACT_ATOMS: atom_id res chain seq x y z
N MET A 1 -3.04 -22.87 -14.53
CA MET A 1 -3.07 -21.99 -13.34
C MET A 1 -2.82 -20.51 -13.67
N PHE A 2 -2.22 -20.16 -14.83
CA PHE A 2 -2.06 -18.77 -15.30
C PHE A 2 -3.26 -18.16 -16.05
N VAL A 3 -4.12 -19.00 -16.64
CA VAL A 3 -5.31 -18.57 -17.41
C VAL A 3 -6.36 -17.82 -16.54
N PHE A 4 -6.20 -17.80 -15.21
CA PHE A 4 -7.15 -17.14 -14.29
C PHE A 4 -6.75 -15.71 -13.87
N PHE A 5 -5.56 -15.22 -14.21
CA PHE A 5 -5.14 -13.86 -13.83
C PHE A 5 -5.52 -12.77 -14.84
N CYS A 6 -6.07 -13.14 -16.01
CA CYS A 6 -6.46 -12.20 -17.07
C CYS A 6 -7.78 -11.44 -16.80
N VAL A 7 -8.38 -11.58 -15.61
CA VAL A 7 -9.67 -10.95 -15.29
C VAL A 7 -9.47 -9.98 -14.12
N VAL A 8 -9.25 -8.70 -14.46
CA VAL A 8 -9.54 -7.52 -13.62
C VAL A 8 -8.48 -7.10 -12.57
N CYS A 9 -7.19 -7.41 -12.74
CA CYS A 9 -6.15 -6.86 -11.86
C CYS A 9 -4.92 -6.39 -12.64
N CYS A 10 -4.50 -5.13 -12.47
CA CYS A 10 -3.21 -4.63 -12.93
C CYS A 10 -2.09 -5.54 -12.42
N VAL A 11 -1.46 -6.27 -13.33
CA VAL A 11 -0.31 -7.13 -13.04
C VAL A 11 0.94 -6.26 -13.07
N ILE A 12 1.76 -6.39 -12.03
CA ILE A 12 3.08 -5.75 -11.99
C ILE A 12 4.14 -6.81 -12.22
N VAL A 13 5.17 -6.41 -12.96
CA VAL A 13 6.45 -7.10 -12.98
C VAL A 13 7.49 -6.23 -12.30
N LEU A 14 8.00 -6.69 -11.15
CA LEU A 14 9.14 -6.10 -10.44
C LEU A 14 10.41 -6.87 -10.83
N LEU A 15 11.43 -6.17 -11.33
CA LEU A 15 12.72 -6.74 -11.72
C LEU A 15 13.82 -6.34 -10.71
N LEU A 16 14.60 -7.31 -10.20
CA LEU A 16 15.51 -7.14 -9.06
C LEU A 16 16.98 -6.79 -9.44
N TYR A 17 17.58 -5.78 -8.80
CA TYR A 17 19.03 -5.49 -8.73
C TYR A 17 19.62 -5.62 -7.33
N PHE A 18 20.92 -5.89 -7.23
CA PHE A 18 21.72 -5.50 -6.06
C PHE A 18 23.08 -4.96 -6.52
N VAL A 19 23.56 -3.85 -5.95
CA VAL A 19 24.97 -3.38 -5.99
C VAL A 19 25.44 -3.20 -4.56
N HIS A 20 26.43 -4.02 -4.17
CA HIS A 20 27.19 -3.83 -2.95
C HIS A 20 28.34 -2.85 -3.24
N ASP A 21 28.35 -1.68 -2.61
CA ASP A 21 29.48 -0.78 -2.71
C ASP A 21 30.65 -1.33 -1.88
N GLY A 22 31.84 -1.35 -2.48
CA GLY A 22 32.99 -2.16 -2.08
C GLY A 22 33.82 -1.61 -0.90
N SER A 23 33.25 -0.84 0.02
CA SER A 23 33.99 -0.33 1.17
C SER A 23 33.79 -1.20 2.41
N LYS A 24 34.54 -2.30 2.51
CA LYS A 24 34.75 -3.01 3.78
C LYS A 24 35.36 -2.06 4.80
N SER A 25 34.71 -1.84 5.93
CA SER A 25 35.43 -1.76 7.21
C SER A 25 34.98 -2.93 8.09
N SER A 26 35.96 -3.74 8.42
CA SER A 26 35.84 -5.01 9.12
C SER A 26 35.30 -4.84 10.54
N LEU A 27 34.30 -5.64 10.92
CA LEU A 27 34.18 -6.10 12.31
C LEU A 27 33.79 -7.57 12.29
N ARG A 28 34.83 -8.40 12.37
CA ARG A 28 34.75 -9.82 12.69
C ARG A 28 34.00 -10.00 14.00
N SER A 29 33.09 -10.96 13.99
CA SER A 29 32.55 -11.63 15.17
C SER A 29 33.66 -12.01 16.15
N ASN A 30 33.59 -11.49 17.38
CA ASN A 30 34.26 -12.08 18.53
C ASN A 30 33.25 -12.21 19.66
N THR A 31 32.58 -13.36 19.67
CA THR A 31 31.96 -13.94 20.86
C THR A 31 33.04 -14.21 21.90
N ARG A 32 33.07 -13.43 22.98
CA ARG A 32 33.66 -13.85 24.26
C ARG A 32 32.80 -13.36 25.42
N ALA A 33 32.19 -14.33 26.10
CA ALA A 33 31.60 -14.17 27.41
C ALA A 33 32.67 -13.77 28.46
N ARG A 34 32.31 -12.83 29.34
CA ARG A 34 32.85 -12.50 30.69
C ARG A 34 32.02 -11.28 31.13
N GLY A 35 31.23 -11.28 32.18
CA GLY A 35 31.48 -11.67 33.57
C GLY A 35 31.14 -10.43 34.42
N TYR A 36 30.16 -10.54 35.33
CA TYR A 36 29.66 -9.46 36.18
C TYR A 36 30.76 -8.80 37.06
N SER A 37 30.65 -7.48 37.31
CA SER A 37 31.08 -6.85 38.58
C SER A 37 30.35 -5.53 38.86
N HIS A 38 29.90 -5.38 40.10
CA HIS A 38 29.13 -4.28 40.68
C HIS A 38 29.98 -3.07 41.15
N LYS A 39 29.38 -1.86 41.07
CA LYS A 39 29.44 -0.67 41.98
C LYS A 39 30.72 0.23 42.01
N PRO A 40 30.67 1.51 42.52
CA PRO A 40 29.56 2.49 42.68
C PRO A 40 29.86 3.99 42.31
N LEU A 41 28.79 4.79 42.26
CA LEU A 41 28.58 6.26 42.46
C LEU A 41 29.67 7.32 42.17
N ALA A 42 29.26 8.40 41.47
CA ALA A 42 29.44 9.79 41.94
C ALA A 42 28.34 10.73 41.39
N SER A 43 27.82 11.55 42.29
CA SER A 43 26.76 12.55 42.17
C SER A 43 27.18 13.82 41.44
N VAL A 44 26.33 14.37 40.55
CA VAL A 44 26.27 15.81 40.31
C VAL A 44 24.81 16.24 40.20
N SER A 45 24.44 17.14 41.09
CA SER A 45 23.13 17.73 41.32
C SER A 45 22.81 18.88 40.34
N SER A 46 21.61 18.79 39.76
CA SER A 46 20.63 19.87 39.51
C SER A 46 21.09 21.25 38.99
N VAL A 47 20.65 21.58 37.77
CA VAL A 47 20.12 22.91 37.46
C VAL A 47 18.78 22.74 36.71
N ASN A 48 17.73 23.23 37.37
CA ASN A 48 16.36 23.37 36.88
C ASN A 48 16.27 24.43 35.78
N LEU A 49 15.84 24.07 34.58
CA LEU A 49 15.17 24.95 33.61
C LEU A 49 14.10 24.12 32.89
N TYR A 50 13.00 24.77 32.49
CA TYR A 50 11.71 24.21 32.04
C TYR A 50 10.73 23.80 33.15
N LYS A 51 10.40 24.76 34.02
CA LYS A 51 8.98 25.01 34.31
C LYS A 51 8.42 25.84 33.16
N GLN A 52 7.66 25.25 32.26
CA GLN A 52 6.70 25.98 31.44
C GLN A 52 5.34 25.30 31.57
N ALA A 53 4.34 26.13 31.81
CA ALA A 53 3.00 25.78 32.27
C ALA A 53 2.27 24.85 31.30
N GLU A 54 1.50 23.92 31.88
CA GLU A 54 0.50 23.13 31.18
C GLU A 54 -0.51 24.06 30.48
N PRO A 55 -0.71 23.98 29.16
CA PRO A 55 -1.83 24.66 28.55
C PRO A 55 -3.08 23.80 28.78
N LYS A 56 -3.98 24.29 29.64
CA LYS A 56 -5.39 23.84 29.65
C LYS A 56 -6.02 24.24 28.32
N VAL A 57 -5.94 23.37 27.32
CA VAL A 57 -6.66 23.57 26.05
C VAL A 57 -7.99 22.84 26.13
N SER A 58 -9.07 23.61 26.23
CA SER A 58 -10.43 23.13 26.03
C SER A 58 -10.61 22.72 24.56
N CYS A 59 -11.30 21.59 24.33
CA CYS A 59 -11.53 20.95 23.02
C CYS A 59 -12.33 21.77 21.97
N SER A 60 -12.43 23.09 22.09
CA SER A 60 -13.27 23.94 21.23
C SER A 60 -12.51 24.81 20.22
N ASN A 61 -11.17 24.89 20.30
CA ASN A 61 -10.40 25.89 19.52
C ASN A 61 -9.33 25.27 18.59
N LEU A 62 -9.65 24.19 17.87
CA LEU A 62 -8.73 23.51 16.96
C LEU A 62 -8.77 24.03 15.50
N THR A 63 -9.46 25.14 15.20
CA THR A 63 -9.85 25.44 13.80
C THR A 63 -8.93 26.35 12.97
N GLU A 64 -7.86 26.98 13.47
CA GLU A 64 -7.14 27.96 12.63
C GLU A 64 -5.59 27.95 12.64
N GLN A 65 -4.90 27.03 13.33
CA GLN A 65 -3.43 27.14 13.48
C GLN A 65 -2.59 25.86 13.33
N LEU A 66 -3.01 24.87 12.53
CA LEU A 66 -2.27 23.60 12.36
C LEU A 66 -1.95 23.18 10.90
N TRP A 67 -2.09 24.07 9.92
CA TRP A 67 -1.95 23.72 8.49
C TRP A 67 -0.50 23.71 7.96
N THR A 68 0.50 23.46 8.82
CA THR A 68 1.92 23.42 8.44
C THR A 68 2.58 22.05 8.62
N GLU A 69 1.85 21.04 9.10
CA GLU A 69 2.39 19.68 9.29
C GLU A 69 1.69 18.71 8.33
N THR A 70 2.47 17.96 7.56
CA THR A 70 1.98 16.83 6.74
C THR A 70 1.26 15.82 7.62
N PHE A 71 0.10 15.31 7.20
CA PHE A 71 -0.66 14.37 8.03
C PHE A 71 0.10 13.04 8.17
N SER A 72 0.16 12.53 9.40
CA SER A 72 0.70 11.18 9.64
C SER A 72 -0.33 10.10 9.27
N TYR A 73 0.15 8.88 9.02
CA TYR A 73 -0.73 7.74 8.77
C TYR A 73 -1.72 7.50 9.93
N GLU A 74 -1.24 7.65 11.17
CA GLU A 74 -2.03 7.53 12.39
C GLU A 74 -3.12 8.60 12.48
N THR A 75 -2.85 9.80 11.96
CA THR A 75 -3.83 10.87 11.89
C THR A 75 -5.02 10.45 11.02
N TYR A 76 -4.79 9.85 9.85
CA TYR A 76 -5.87 9.30 9.02
C TYR A 76 -6.65 8.19 9.71
N LEU A 77 -5.97 7.28 10.42
CA LEU A 77 -6.63 6.25 11.21
C LEU A 77 -7.57 6.84 12.26
N SER A 78 -7.11 7.87 12.97
CA SER A 78 -7.90 8.53 14.01
C SER A 78 -9.20 9.10 13.46
N TYR A 79 -9.20 9.54 12.21
CA TYR A 79 -10.37 10.10 11.53
C TYR A 79 -11.37 9.03 11.11
N ILE A 80 -10.90 7.96 10.47
CA ILE A 80 -11.74 6.81 10.10
C ILE A 80 -12.39 6.21 11.35
N LEU A 81 -11.61 6.03 12.43
CA LEU A 81 -12.10 5.48 13.69
C LEU A 81 -12.97 6.45 14.51
N ALA A 82 -13.01 7.73 14.14
CA ALA A 82 -13.90 8.73 14.75
C ALA A 82 -15.27 8.82 14.06
N TRP A 83 -15.46 8.11 12.94
CA TRP A 83 -16.78 8.00 12.31
C TRP A 83 -17.76 7.26 13.21
N LYS A 84 -19.05 7.54 13.03
CA LYS A 84 -20.11 6.94 13.84
C LYS A 84 -20.64 5.69 13.14
N PRO A 85 -20.62 4.51 13.79
CA PRO A 85 -21.22 3.31 13.21
C PRO A 85 -22.71 3.46 12.86
N THR A 86 -23.45 4.29 13.61
CA THR A 86 -24.87 4.62 13.32
C THR A 86 -25.11 5.23 11.94
N TRP A 87 -24.06 5.69 11.25
CA TRP A 87 -24.18 6.14 9.87
C TRP A 87 -24.36 5.01 8.87
N LEU A 88 -24.10 3.75 9.24
CA LEU A 88 -24.43 2.58 8.42
C LEU A 88 -25.95 2.41 8.30
N ASP A 89 -26.68 2.70 9.38
CA ASP A 89 -28.16 2.67 9.39
C ASP A 89 -28.78 3.82 8.60
N GLU A 90 -28.17 5.01 8.67
CA GLU A 90 -28.62 6.22 7.95
C GLU A 90 -27.48 6.82 7.10
N PRO A 91 -27.17 6.23 5.92
CA PRO A 91 -26.03 6.63 5.10
C PRO A 91 -26.05 8.06 4.58
N SER A 92 -27.22 8.69 4.51
CA SER A 92 -27.38 10.08 4.07
C SER A 92 -26.72 11.10 5.01
N LEU A 93 -26.45 10.71 6.27
CA LEU A 93 -25.84 11.59 7.28
C LEU A 93 -24.31 11.68 7.18
N ALA A 94 -23.64 10.72 6.51
CA ALA A 94 -22.19 10.63 6.48
C ALA A 94 -21.49 11.59 5.49
N PRO A 95 -21.86 11.69 4.19
CA PRO A 95 -20.98 12.19 3.14
C PRO A 95 -20.50 13.63 3.31
N GLY A 96 -21.30 14.50 3.94
CA GLY A 96 -20.89 15.89 4.22
C GLY A 96 -20.03 16.06 5.47
N VAL A 97 -19.96 15.03 6.32
CA VAL A 97 -19.26 15.06 7.61
C VAL A 97 -17.91 14.35 7.55
N LEU A 98 -17.75 13.36 6.66
CA LEU A 98 -16.53 12.53 6.55
C LEU A 98 -15.25 13.36 6.41
N TYR A 99 -15.33 14.49 5.71
CA TYR A 99 -14.19 15.36 5.42
C TYR A 99 -14.37 16.81 5.93
N LYS A 100 -15.34 17.05 6.82
CA LYS A 100 -15.69 18.39 7.32
C LYS A 100 -14.49 19.11 7.95
N ASP A 101 -13.59 18.36 8.57
CA ASP A 101 -12.40 18.90 9.23
C ASP A 101 -11.26 19.23 8.24
N TYR A 102 -11.34 18.80 6.96
CA TYR A 102 -10.33 19.12 5.91
C TYR A 102 -10.81 20.16 4.89
N CYS A 103 -12.11 20.23 4.65
CA CYS A 103 -12.67 21.20 3.69
C CYS A 103 -12.80 22.57 4.36
N VAL A 104 -11.74 23.38 4.29
CA VAL A 104 -11.77 24.79 4.75
C VAL A 104 -12.87 25.56 4.00
N GLY A 105 -13.80 26.14 4.76
CA GLY A 105 -14.77 27.13 4.25
C GLY A 105 -15.91 26.58 3.39
N ASN A 106 -16.41 25.35 3.64
CA ASN A 106 -17.50 24.73 2.88
C ASN A 106 -17.25 24.62 1.36
N ARG A 107 -15.99 24.75 0.91
CA ARG A 107 -15.65 24.50 -0.49
C ARG A 107 -15.72 22.98 -0.71
N LEU A 108 -16.66 22.58 -1.56
CA LEU A 108 -16.84 21.21 -2.01
C LEU A 108 -15.47 20.59 -2.37
N PRO A 109 -15.29 19.29 -2.13
CA PRO A 109 -14.03 18.61 -2.40
C PRO A 109 -13.56 18.87 -3.84
N ILE A 110 -12.25 19.14 -3.95
CA ILE A 110 -11.60 19.71 -5.13
C ILE A 110 -11.62 18.65 -6.25
N GLN A 111 -11.99 19.06 -7.46
CA GLN A 111 -11.82 18.23 -8.65
C GLN A 111 -10.34 17.83 -8.78
N VAL A 112 -10.07 16.54 -9.00
CA VAL A 112 -8.71 16.03 -9.18
C VAL A 112 -8.05 16.79 -10.33
N LYS A 113 -6.85 17.30 -10.07
CA LYS A 113 -6.12 18.22 -10.96
C LYS A 113 -5.21 17.43 -11.88
N THR A 114 -4.82 18.04 -13.00
CA THR A 114 -3.80 17.46 -13.89
C THR A 114 -2.37 17.74 -13.40
N LYS A 115 -2.16 18.85 -12.68
CA LYS A 115 -0.88 19.23 -12.06
C LYS A 115 -1.09 19.70 -10.62
N TYR A 116 -0.10 19.42 -9.78
CA TYR A 116 -0.10 19.78 -8.36
C TYR A 116 1.12 20.63 -8.03
N THR A 117 0.93 21.71 -7.28
CA THR A 117 2.04 22.63 -6.96
C THR A 117 2.96 22.09 -5.86
N SER A 118 2.46 21.17 -5.04
CA SER A 118 3.17 20.57 -3.91
C SER A 118 2.54 19.23 -3.54
N PHE A 119 3.24 18.46 -2.69
CA PHE A 119 2.67 17.27 -2.07
C PHE A 119 1.39 17.60 -1.28
N SER A 120 1.38 18.67 -0.49
CA SER A 120 0.18 19.07 0.26
C SER A 120 -0.99 19.42 -0.65
N ASP A 121 -0.74 20.00 -1.83
CA ASP A 121 -1.79 20.25 -2.83
C ASP A 121 -2.38 18.95 -3.39
N TYR A 122 -1.54 17.93 -3.62
CA TYR A 122 -1.99 16.59 -3.99
C TYR A 122 -2.80 15.91 -2.88
N GLU A 123 -2.28 15.96 -1.65
CA GLU A 123 -2.88 15.38 -0.46
C GLU A 123 -4.29 15.95 -0.20
N LEU A 124 -4.43 17.29 -0.22
CA LEU A 124 -5.71 17.96 -0.03
C LEU A 124 -6.71 17.68 -1.16
N ALA A 125 -6.24 17.44 -2.38
CA ALA A 125 -7.11 17.11 -3.51
C ALA A 125 -7.62 15.66 -3.46
N HIS A 126 -6.86 14.72 -2.90
CA HIS A 126 -7.20 13.29 -2.93
C HIS A 126 -7.78 12.75 -1.61
N LEU A 127 -7.36 13.30 -0.47
CA LEU A 127 -7.75 12.78 0.85
C LEU A 127 -9.29 12.70 1.04
N PRO A 128 -10.11 13.71 0.68
CA PRO A 128 -11.55 13.62 0.84
C PRO A 128 -12.16 12.46 0.05
N TRP A 129 -11.66 12.21 -1.16
CA TRP A 129 -12.15 11.14 -2.03
C TRP A 129 -11.69 9.77 -1.55
N LEU A 130 -10.48 9.64 -1.02
CA LEU A 130 -10.01 8.42 -0.36
C LEU A 130 -10.84 8.06 0.86
N LEU A 131 -11.19 9.05 1.69
CA LEU A 131 -12.09 8.87 2.83
C LEU A 131 -13.49 8.46 2.37
N GLU A 132 -14.05 9.13 1.37
CA GLU A 132 -15.39 8.80 0.84
C GLU A 132 -15.42 7.40 0.21
N GLU A 133 -14.40 7.02 -0.57
CA GLU A 133 -14.29 5.69 -1.17
C GLU A 133 -14.11 4.58 -0.11
N THR A 134 -13.37 4.88 0.96
CA THR A 134 -13.25 3.98 2.12
C THR A 134 -14.59 3.78 2.79
N TRP A 135 -15.37 4.86 2.97
CA TRP A 135 -16.72 4.78 3.53
C TRP A 135 -17.67 3.97 2.64
N GLU A 136 -17.65 4.19 1.33
CA GLU A 136 -18.43 3.41 0.36
C GLU A 136 -18.07 1.92 0.39
N THR A 137 -16.79 1.60 0.56
CA THR A 137 -16.34 0.20 0.75
C THR A 137 -16.96 -0.42 2.01
N ILE A 138 -16.89 0.28 3.15
CA ILE A 138 -17.44 -0.21 4.42
C ILE A 138 -18.95 -0.44 4.29
N LYS A 139 -19.67 0.53 3.73
CA LYS A 139 -21.13 0.45 3.55
C LYS A 139 -21.53 -0.69 2.63
N ARG A 140 -20.87 -0.85 1.48
CA ARG A 140 -21.16 -1.94 0.53
C ARG A 140 -20.96 -3.29 1.19
N ASP A 141 -19.82 -3.47 1.87
CA ASP A 141 -19.49 -4.74 2.49
C ASP A 141 -20.45 -5.03 3.65
N ASP A 142 -20.78 -4.05 4.49
CA ASP A 142 -21.78 -4.19 5.58
C ASP A 142 -23.17 -4.61 5.05
N GLN A 143 -23.63 -3.99 3.96
CA GLN A 143 -24.90 -4.35 3.30
C GLN A 143 -24.87 -5.78 2.74
N GLN A 144 -23.78 -6.20 2.11
CA GLN A 144 -23.62 -7.57 1.61
C GLN A 144 -23.70 -8.59 2.76
N HIS A 145 -23.02 -8.33 3.89
CA HIS A 145 -23.09 -9.20 5.06
C HIS A 145 -24.52 -9.27 5.65
N PHE A 146 -25.28 -8.17 5.58
CA PHE A 146 -26.68 -8.14 6.00
C PHE A 146 -27.59 -8.98 5.09
N GLU A 147 -27.41 -8.88 3.77
CA GLU A 147 -28.22 -9.57 2.76
C GLU A 147 -27.94 -11.08 2.68
N GLU A 148 -26.69 -11.51 2.89
CA GLU A 148 -26.25 -12.90 2.78
C GLU A 148 -26.78 -13.85 3.88
N LYS A 149 -27.66 -13.37 4.78
CA LYS A 149 -28.37 -14.18 5.80
C LYS A 149 -27.46 -15.16 6.55
N ASN A 150 -26.54 -14.66 7.37
CA ASN A 150 -25.87 -15.44 8.42
C ASN A 150 -25.38 -14.57 9.60
N TYR A 151 -26.20 -13.60 10.04
CA TYR A 151 -25.94 -12.85 11.28
C TYR A 151 -26.06 -13.70 12.57
N GLN A 152 -26.28 -15.01 12.43
CA GLN A 152 -26.20 -15.95 13.55
C GLN A 152 -24.76 -16.52 13.61
N SER A 153 -23.99 -15.97 14.53
CA SER A 153 -22.85 -16.62 15.21
C SER A 153 -21.50 -16.72 14.49
N SER A 154 -21.34 -16.27 13.24
CA SER A 154 -20.03 -16.27 12.56
C SER A 154 -19.45 -14.86 12.51
N GLY A 155 -18.56 -14.51 13.46
CA GLY A 155 -17.77 -13.28 13.42
C GLY A 155 -18.02 -12.26 14.54
N VAL A 156 -18.92 -12.59 15.47
CA VAL A 156 -19.06 -11.86 16.75
C VAL A 156 -18.20 -12.56 17.79
N PHE A 157 -17.39 -11.79 18.49
CA PHE A 157 -16.46 -12.27 19.49
C PHE A 157 -16.70 -11.51 20.79
N ASP A 158 -16.80 -12.25 21.90
CA ASP A 158 -16.83 -11.65 23.23
C ASP A 158 -15.42 -11.67 23.82
N LEU A 159 -14.93 -10.49 24.19
CA LEU A 159 -13.58 -10.28 24.71
C LEU A 159 -13.64 -9.66 26.09
N CYS A 160 -12.60 -9.89 26.87
CA CYS A 160 -12.36 -9.14 28.11
C CYS A 160 -11.31 -8.06 27.85
N LEU A 161 -11.64 -6.80 28.16
CA LEU A 161 -10.68 -5.71 28.10
C LEU A 161 -9.66 -5.84 29.26
N CYS A 162 -8.39 -5.99 28.94
CA CYS A 162 -7.32 -6.16 29.94
C CYS A 162 -6.58 -4.86 30.24
N THR A 163 -6.28 -4.05 29.21
CA THR A 163 -5.60 -2.77 29.39
C THR A 163 -6.03 -1.76 28.33
N GLU A 164 -6.03 -0.48 28.69
CA GLU A 164 -6.13 0.64 27.75
C GLU A 164 -4.84 1.47 27.75
N GLU A 165 -4.37 1.85 26.57
CA GLU A 165 -3.21 2.74 26.39
C GLU A 165 -3.62 3.92 25.51
N LYS A 166 -3.63 5.12 26.10
CA LYS A 166 -4.01 6.35 25.39
C LYS A 166 -2.80 6.90 24.63
N GLN A 167 -3.00 7.30 23.38
CA GLN A 167 -2.00 7.94 22.54
C GLN A 167 -2.50 9.35 22.11
N PRO A 168 -2.48 10.36 23.00
CA PRO A 168 -3.08 11.67 22.76
C PRO A 168 -2.58 12.38 21.51
N ARG A 169 -1.28 12.26 21.21
CA ARG A 169 -0.67 12.88 20.01
C ARG A 169 -1.25 12.34 18.69
N LEU A 170 -1.72 11.10 18.70
CA LEU A 170 -2.23 10.41 17.53
C LEU A 170 -3.76 10.43 17.47
N GLY A 171 -4.44 10.91 18.52
CA GLY A 171 -5.90 10.82 18.61
C GLY A 171 -6.43 9.38 18.72
N LEU A 172 -5.57 8.43 19.13
CA LEU A 172 -5.87 7.00 19.18
C LEU A 172 -5.80 6.46 20.62
N MET A 173 -6.45 5.33 20.84
CA MET A 173 -6.32 4.53 22.05
C MET A 173 -6.21 3.05 21.68
N MET A 174 -5.26 2.34 22.28
CA MET A 174 -5.08 0.90 22.13
C MET A 174 -5.83 0.18 23.25
N LEU A 175 -6.74 -0.70 22.87
CA LEU A 175 -7.38 -1.67 23.75
C LEU A 175 -6.63 -3.00 23.58
N ARG A 176 -6.13 -3.58 24.67
CA ARG A 176 -5.66 -4.98 24.67
C ARG A 176 -6.74 -5.84 25.29
N CYS A 177 -7.26 -6.74 24.50
CA CYS A 177 -8.39 -7.58 24.86
C CYS A 177 -7.98 -9.04 24.77
N GLN A 178 -8.45 -9.86 25.70
CA GLN A 178 -8.24 -11.30 25.70
C GLN A 178 -9.50 -12.04 25.26
N ILE A 179 -9.31 -13.13 24.53
CA ILE A 179 -10.36 -14.02 24.08
C ILE A 179 -9.91 -15.47 24.22
N LEU A 180 -10.87 -16.33 24.61
CA LEU A 180 -10.68 -17.77 24.63
C LEU A 180 -11.21 -18.37 23.32
N VAL A 181 -10.37 -19.13 22.64
CA VAL A 181 -10.66 -19.65 21.30
C VAL A 181 -10.37 -21.14 21.24
N ASP A 182 -11.19 -21.91 20.54
CA ASP A 182 -10.87 -23.30 20.20
C ASP A 182 -9.68 -23.33 19.23
N LYS A 183 -8.66 -24.14 19.55
CA LYS A 183 -7.47 -24.38 18.73
C LYS A 183 -7.85 -24.84 17.32
N ASP A 184 -8.93 -25.60 17.19
CA ASP A 184 -9.27 -26.26 15.94
C ASP A 184 -10.17 -25.41 15.04
N ASN A 185 -10.86 -24.36 15.54
CA ASN A 185 -12.00 -23.83 14.77
C ASN A 185 -12.53 -22.40 15.08
N GLN A 186 -11.72 -21.35 15.01
CA GLN A 186 -12.24 -19.99 14.72
C GLN A 186 -11.25 -19.10 13.96
N THR A 187 -11.75 -18.41 12.94
CA THR A 187 -11.04 -17.33 12.24
C THR A 187 -11.19 -16.03 13.02
N LEU A 188 -10.24 -15.75 13.92
CA LEU A 188 -10.14 -14.45 14.60
C LEU A 188 -9.95 -13.29 13.60
N PRO A 189 -10.29 -12.05 13.99
CA PRO A 189 -10.02 -10.86 13.18
C PRO A 189 -8.56 -10.79 12.72
N LYS A 190 -8.36 -10.44 11.45
CA LYS A 190 -7.05 -10.32 10.82
C LYS A 190 -6.50 -8.90 11.00
N PHE A 191 -5.21 -8.75 10.73
CA PHE A 191 -4.56 -7.45 10.73
C PHE A 191 -5.26 -6.49 9.75
N ASP A 192 -5.53 -5.27 10.21
CA ASP A 192 -6.23 -4.20 9.48
C ASP A 192 -7.70 -4.49 9.12
N ASP A 193 -8.33 -5.46 9.80
CA ASP A 193 -9.79 -5.59 9.79
C ASP A 193 -10.45 -4.48 10.62
N LEU A 194 -11.48 -3.85 10.04
CA LEU A 194 -12.36 -2.90 10.72
C LEU A 194 -13.39 -3.68 11.54
N LEU A 195 -13.51 -3.28 12.80
CA LEU A 195 -14.35 -3.89 13.80
C LEU A 195 -15.45 -2.93 14.23
N LEU A 196 -16.65 -3.47 14.43
CA LEU A 196 -17.68 -2.85 15.26
C LEU A 196 -17.44 -3.27 16.70
N VAL A 197 -17.03 -2.33 17.55
CA VAL A 197 -16.78 -2.56 18.98
C VAL A 197 -18.00 -2.11 19.76
N THR A 198 -18.64 -3.04 20.46
CA THR A 198 -19.78 -2.79 21.36
C THR A 198 -19.30 -2.89 22.80
N THR A 199 -19.36 -1.77 23.52
CA THR A 199 -19.02 -1.71 24.94
C THR A 199 -20.11 -2.34 25.81
N SER A 200 -19.79 -2.61 27.07
CA SER A 200 -20.76 -3.07 28.08
C SER A 200 -21.93 -2.12 28.33
N ARG A 201 -21.85 -0.86 27.86
CA ARG A 201 -22.93 0.13 27.93
C ARG A 201 -23.76 0.19 26.63
N ASN A 202 -23.62 -0.79 25.75
CA ASN A 202 -24.21 -0.84 24.41
C ASN A 202 -23.83 0.34 23.51
N GLN A 203 -22.71 1.00 23.78
CA GLN A 203 -22.16 2.00 22.87
C GLN A 203 -21.37 1.29 21.77
N GLN A 204 -21.69 1.59 20.52
CA GLN A 204 -20.98 1.11 19.33
C GLN A 204 -19.98 2.14 18.83
N LEU A 205 -18.80 1.68 18.44
CA LEU A 205 -17.71 2.46 17.87
C LEU A 205 -16.89 1.63 16.89
N PHE A 206 -16.17 2.28 15.99
CA PHE A 206 -15.24 1.59 15.11
C PHE A 206 -13.92 1.29 15.84
N GLY A 207 -13.40 0.09 15.60
CA GLY A 207 -12.07 -0.33 16.01
C GLY A 207 -11.28 -0.90 14.83
N LEU A 208 -9.95 -0.90 14.91
CA LEU A 208 -9.08 -1.49 13.90
C LEU A 208 -8.18 -2.53 14.56
N GLN A 209 -8.18 -3.74 14.03
CA GLN A 209 -7.35 -4.82 14.52
C GLN A 209 -5.88 -4.61 14.12
N ARG A 210 -4.95 -4.63 15.09
CA ARG A 210 -3.53 -4.31 14.87
C ARG A 210 -2.56 -5.43 15.20
N GLU A 211 -2.82 -6.19 16.24
CA GLU A 211 -1.91 -7.27 16.63
C GLU A 211 -2.71 -8.42 17.23
N LYS A 212 -2.24 -9.64 16.97
CA LYS A 212 -2.73 -10.86 17.58
C LYS A 212 -1.56 -11.61 18.17
N LYS A 213 -1.66 -11.96 19.44
CA LYS A 213 -0.65 -12.75 20.15
C LYS A 213 -1.29 -13.94 20.85
N VAL A 214 -0.80 -15.15 20.59
CA VAL A 214 -1.28 -16.35 21.27
C VAL A 214 -0.59 -16.47 22.63
N ILE A 215 -1.39 -16.61 23.69
CA ILE A 215 -0.95 -16.79 25.07
C ILE A 215 -1.26 -18.23 25.49
N PHE A 216 -0.21 -19.05 25.65
CA PHE A 216 -0.35 -20.47 25.97
C PHE A 216 -0.60 -20.78 27.46
N ASN A 217 -0.62 -19.75 28.32
CA ASN A 217 -0.66 -19.93 29.78
C ASN A 217 -2.09 -19.83 30.32
N HIS A 218 -2.66 -20.98 30.73
CA HIS A 218 -4.03 -21.12 31.25
C HIS A 218 -4.25 -20.45 32.62
N HIS A 219 -3.19 -20.00 33.29
CA HIS A 219 -3.26 -19.42 34.64
C HIS A 219 -3.60 -17.92 34.68
N ILE A 220 -3.70 -17.25 33.53
CA ILE A 220 -4.06 -15.83 33.43
C ILE A 220 -5.32 -15.73 32.56
N ILE A 221 -6.43 -16.28 33.07
CA ILE A 221 -7.74 -16.12 32.46
C ILE A 221 -8.54 -15.23 33.42
N HIS A 222 -8.99 -14.08 32.93
CA HIS A 222 -9.85 -13.19 33.71
C HIS A 222 -11.17 -13.90 34.06
N GLU A 223 -11.64 -13.78 35.30
CA GLU A 223 -12.91 -14.39 35.75
C GLU A 223 -14.12 -14.02 34.88
N THR A 224 -14.07 -12.85 34.22
CA THR A 224 -15.12 -12.40 33.28
C THR A 224 -15.15 -13.17 31.96
N LEU A 225 -14.06 -13.83 31.55
CA LEU A 225 -14.02 -14.76 30.42
C LEU A 225 -14.52 -16.16 30.79
N VAL A 226 -14.67 -16.45 32.09
CA VAL A 226 -14.99 -17.79 32.62
C VAL A 226 -16.48 -18.13 32.50
N THR A 227 -17.32 -17.22 31.99
CA THR A 227 -18.77 -17.44 31.90
C THR A 227 -19.21 -18.38 30.77
N ASP A 228 -18.36 -18.70 29.80
CA ASP A 228 -18.70 -19.63 28.72
C ASP A 228 -18.51 -21.10 29.14
N ALA A 229 -19.58 -21.67 29.71
CA ALA A 229 -19.63 -23.06 30.19
C ALA A 229 -19.23 -24.12 29.15
N HIS A 230 -19.30 -23.81 27.86
CA HIS A 230 -19.01 -24.75 26.76
C HIS A 230 -17.51 -25.05 26.61
N LEU A 231 -16.63 -24.06 26.87
CA LEU A 231 -15.17 -24.19 26.68
C LEU A 231 -14.51 -25.06 27.76
N TYR A 232 -15.14 -25.21 28.92
CA TYR A 232 -14.67 -26.08 30.00
C TYR A 232 -14.84 -27.57 29.74
N THR A 233 -15.67 -27.96 28.77
CA THR A 233 -15.89 -29.39 28.47
C THR A 233 -14.70 -30.04 27.75
N LYS A 234 -13.76 -29.24 27.20
CA LYS A 234 -12.54 -29.70 26.52
C LYS A 234 -11.33 -28.76 26.75
N PRO A 235 -10.78 -28.68 27.98
CA PRO A 235 -9.73 -27.70 28.33
C PRO A 235 -8.44 -27.86 27.50
N ALA A 236 -8.13 -29.07 26.99
CA ALA A 236 -6.95 -29.32 26.16
C ALA A 236 -6.97 -28.60 24.79
N LYS A 237 -8.14 -28.14 24.34
CA LYS A 237 -8.36 -27.54 23.02
C LYS A 237 -8.55 -26.02 23.03
N VAL A 238 -8.44 -25.34 24.17
CA VAL A 238 -8.64 -23.88 24.24
C VAL A 238 -7.29 -23.17 24.24
N ILE A 239 -7.20 -22.02 23.56
CA ILE A 239 -6.08 -21.08 23.65
C ILE A 239 -6.59 -19.70 24.05
N CYS A 240 -5.83 -19.00 24.88
CA CYS A 240 -6.03 -17.57 25.09
C CYS A 240 -5.29 -16.81 23.99
N SER A 241 -5.96 -15.87 23.34
CA SER A 241 -5.33 -14.93 22.40
C SER A 241 -5.55 -13.51 22.90
N GLU A 242 -4.52 -12.68 22.79
CA GLU A 242 -4.60 -11.25 23.00
C GLU A 242 -4.71 -10.54 21.66
N LEU A 243 -5.69 -9.64 21.56
CA LEU A 243 -5.98 -8.81 20.41
C LEU A 243 -5.75 -7.35 20.79
N SER A 244 -4.94 -6.65 20.01
CA SER A 244 -4.72 -5.20 20.13
C SER A 244 -5.61 -4.48 19.13
N ILE A 245 -6.54 -3.68 19.63
CA ILE A 245 -7.54 -2.94 18.84
C ILE A 245 -7.32 -1.45 19.02
N TYR A 246 -7.14 -0.72 17.91
CA TYR A 246 -7.13 0.74 17.93
C TYR A 246 -8.54 1.30 17.81
N ILE A 247 -8.86 2.30 18.62
CA ILE A 247 -10.09 3.08 18.53
C ILE A 247 -9.76 4.57 18.60
N SER A 248 -10.71 5.43 18.22
CA SER A 248 -10.55 6.87 18.38
C SER A 248 -10.56 7.26 19.87
N LEU A 249 -9.61 8.12 20.26
CA LEU A 249 -9.51 8.67 21.61
C LEU A 249 -10.71 9.55 21.99
N LYS A 250 -11.53 9.97 21.00
CA LYS A 250 -12.82 10.65 21.24
C LYS A 250 -13.77 9.83 22.12
N TYR A 251 -13.60 8.50 22.15
CA TYR A 251 -14.44 7.56 22.88
C TYR A 251 -13.75 6.95 24.11
N ALA A 252 -12.77 7.63 24.72
CA ALA A 252 -11.84 7.08 25.73
C ALA A 252 -12.42 6.71 27.12
N SER A 253 -13.63 6.18 27.18
CA SER A 253 -14.31 5.75 28.42
C SER A 253 -14.52 4.24 28.44
N PHE A 254 -13.49 3.50 28.88
CA PHE A 254 -13.59 2.07 29.12
C PHE A 254 -13.27 1.73 30.57
N ILE A 255 -13.72 0.56 31.00
CA ILE A 255 -13.45 0.03 32.33
C ILE A 255 -12.68 -1.27 32.12
N THR A 256 -11.43 -1.32 32.58
CA THR A 256 -10.64 -2.55 32.57
C THR A 256 -11.39 -3.69 33.27
N GLY A 257 -11.34 -4.89 32.69
CA GLY A 257 -12.07 -6.08 33.15
C GLY A 257 -13.49 -6.21 32.60
N SER A 258 -14.00 -5.21 31.87
CA SER A 258 -15.33 -5.28 31.24
C SER A 258 -15.34 -6.16 30.00
N ASN A 259 -16.51 -6.74 29.72
CA ASN A 259 -16.76 -7.46 28.48
C ASN A 259 -16.99 -6.47 27.34
N VAL A 260 -16.32 -6.73 26.22
CA VAL A 260 -16.40 -5.98 24.98
C VAL A 260 -16.72 -6.97 23.89
N GLN A 261 -17.80 -6.72 23.17
CA GLN A 261 -18.16 -7.51 22.00
C GLN A 261 -17.58 -6.84 20.77
N VAL A 262 -16.98 -7.62 19.87
CA VAL A 262 -16.50 -7.10 18.58
C VAL A 262 -17.04 -7.93 17.43
N GLN A 263 -17.35 -7.26 16.33
CA GLN A 263 -17.76 -7.88 15.10
C GLN A 263 -16.87 -7.38 13.96
N VAL A 264 -16.42 -8.27 13.07
CA VAL A 264 -15.70 -7.88 11.86
C VAL A 264 -16.68 -7.31 10.84
N ILE A 265 -16.39 -6.13 10.30
CA ILE A 265 -17.18 -5.49 9.23
C ILE A 265 -16.56 -5.76 7.87
N THR A 266 -15.29 -5.35 7.69
CA THR A 266 -14.56 -5.51 6.43
C THR A 266 -13.05 -5.43 6.66
N SER A 267 -12.26 -5.86 5.68
CA SER A 267 -10.82 -5.67 5.66
C SER A 267 -10.45 -4.34 5.00
N LEU A 268 -9.74 -3.48 5.72
CA LEU A 268 -9.30 -2.18 5.19
C LEU A 268 -7.87 -2.21 4.64
N ILE A 269 -7.22 -3.38 4.55
CA ILE A 269 -5.82 -3.52 4.11
C ILE A 269 -5.52 -2.69 2.86
N SER A 270 -6.35 -2.81 1.82
CA SER A 270 -6.13 -2.10 0.56
C SER A 270 -6.25 -0.59 0.70
N ASN A 271 -7.26 -0.11 1.42
CA ASN A 271 -7.47 1.31 1.68
C ASN A 271 -6.36 1.90 2.57
N LEU A 272 -5.98 1.19 3.64
CA LEU A 272 -4.93 1.63 4.55
C LEU A 272 -3.56 1.69 3.89
N ARG A 273 -3.27 0.83 2.90
CA ARG A 273 -2.07 0.96 2.07
C ARG A 273 -2.05 2.25 1.24
N ARG A 274 -3.20 2.70 0.72
CA ARG A 274 -3.33 4.00 0.05
C ARG A 274 -3.08 5.15 1.00
N PHE A 275 -3.65 5.11 2.21
CA PHE A 275 -3.39 6.12 3.25
C PHE A 275 -1.92 6.14 3.71
N ARG A 276 -1.27 4.98 3.88
CA ARG A 276 0.18 4.91 4.16
C ARG A 276 1.00 5.52 3.04
N THR A 277 0.62 5.24 1.80
CA THR A 277 1.29 5.79 0.61
C THR A 277 1.13 7.30 0.56
N LEU A 278 -0.08 7.81 0.80
CA LEU A 278 -0.35 9.23 0.88
C LEU A 278 0.50 9.91 1.97
N ALA A 279 0.52 9.38 3.19
CA ALA A 279 1.30 9.94 4.31
C ALA A 279 2.82 9.98 4.03
N SER A 280 3.34 9.03 3.25
CA SER A 280 4.77 8.90 2.98
C SER A 280 5.21 9.41 1.61
N LEU A 281 4.28 9.89 0.78
CA LEU A 281 4.52 10.23 -0.63
C LEU A 281 5.61 11.30 -0.80
N HIS A 282 5.67 12.26 0.11
CA HIS A 282 6.70 13.31 0.14
C HIS A 282 8.14 12.77 0.28
N SER A 283 8.31 11.54 0.76
CA SER A 283 9.62 10.89 0.92
C SER A 283 10.13 10.23 -0.37
N PHE A 284 9.29 10.12 -1.41
CA PHE A 284 9.63 9.45 -2.66
C PHE A 284 10.28 10.44 -3.64
N PRO A 285 11.53 10.21 -4.08
CA PRO A 285 12.28 11.18 -4.90
C PRO A 285 11.62 11.55 -6.24
N ILE A 286 10.94 10.59 -6.87
CA ILE A 286 10.33 10.73 -8.20
C ILE A 286 8.97 11.45 -8.17
N VAL A 287 8.35 11.57 -7.00
CA VAL A 287 6.97 12.04 -6.88
C VAL A 287 6.83 13.51 -7.24
N SER A 288 7.76 14.38 -6.85
CA SER A 288 7.66 15.81 -7.17
C SER A 288 7.49 16.05 -8.66
N ASP A 289 8.23 15.29 -9.45
CA ASP A 289 8.28 15.37 -10.91
C ASP A 289 7.03 14.71 -11.54
N LEU A 290 6.48 13.65 -10.92
CA LEU A 290 5.20 13.05 -11.29
C LEU A 290 3.98 13.94 -10.98
N LEU A 291 4.06 14.73 -9.91
CA LEU A 291 2.99 15.63 -9.47
C LEU A 291 2.86 16.87 -10.36
N SER A 292 3.99 17.40 -10.86
CA SER A 292 4.02 18.55 -11.76
C SER A 292 5.00 18.35 -12.91
N PRO A 293 4.68 17.46 -13.86
CA PRO A 293 5.60 17.16 -14.95
C PRO A 293 5.85 18.37 -15.85
N GLY A 294 7.13 18.59 -16.16
CA GLY A 294 7.62 19.59 -17.11
C GLY A 294 7.90 18.99 -18.49
N VAL A 295 7.88 19.83 -19.54
CA VAL A 295 8.15 19.38 -20.93
C VAL A 295 9.64 19.05 -21.16
N ASN A 296 10.55 19.69 -20.42
CA ASN A 296 12.00 19.47 -20.49
C ASN A 296 12.52 18.58 -19.34
N ASP A 297 11.64 17.77 -18.76
CA ASP A 297 12.00 16.93 -17.63
C ASP A 297 12.85 15.73 -18.08
N ASN A 298 13.97 15.52 -17.39
CA ASN A 298 14.83 14.36 -17.60
C ASN A 298 14.14 13.04 -17.21
N LEU A 299 13.07 13.14 -16.41
CA LEU A 299 12.27 11.99 -15.99
C LEU A 299 11.63 11.26 -17.17
N PHE A 300 11.14 11.99 -18.17
CA PHE A 300 10.40 11.44 -19.33
C PHE A 300 11.20 11.46 -20.64
N SER A 301 12.29 12.22 -20.71
CA SER A 301 13.04 12.39 -21.97
C SER A 301 13.98 11.23 -22.30
N LEU A 302 14.00 10.89 -23.60
CA LEU A 302 14.89 9.92 -24.21
C LEU A 302 16.05 10.63 -24.90
N ASN A 303 17.30 10.31 -24.54
CA ASN A 303 18.45 10.70 -25.35
C ASN A 303 18.46 9.79 -26.59
N SER A 304 17.92 10.30 -27.70
CA SER A 304 17.72 9.60 -28.98
C SER A 304 19.01 9.25 -29.73
N SER A 305 20.19 9.46 -29.15
CA SER A 305 21.48 9.30 -29.82
C SER A 305 21.95 7.86 -30.05
N HIS A 306 21.19 6.84 -29.62
CA HIS A 306 21.63 5.43 -29.68
C HIS A 306 20.65 4.43 -30.33
N VAL A 307 19.47 4.86 -30.80
CA VAL A 307 18.54 3.96 -31.50
C VAL A 307 18.69 4.17 -33.01
N GLN A 308 19.43 3.28 -33.68
CA GLN A 308 19.48 3.25 -35.14
C GLN A 308 18.06 3.04 -35.69
N GLN A 309 17.63 3.91 -36.62
CA GLN A 309 16.37 3.74 -37.33
C GLN A 309 16.51 2.57 -38.32
N PRO A 310 15.67 1.52 -38.26
CA PRO A 310 15.66 0.48 -39.28
C PRO A 310 14.93 0.98 -40.54
N ASP A 311 15.45 0.60 -41.71
CA ASP A 311 14.88 0.88 -43.04
C ASP A 311 13.54 0.15 -43.23
N VAL A 312 12.49 0.91 -43.58
CA VAL A 312 11.10 0.44 -43.68
C VAL A 312 10.83 -0.18 -45.05
N MET A 313 10.61 -1.50 -45.15
CA MET A 313 9.80 -2.14 -46.20
C MET A 313 9.27 -3.53 -45.78
N SER A 314 7.95 -3.74 -45.94
CA SER A 314 7.21 -5.03 -45.85
C SER A 314 6.66 -5.45 -44.46
N GLY A 315 5.86 -6.52 -44.43
CA GLY A 315 4.97 -6.94 -43.30
C GLY A 315 5.64 -7.23 -41.95
N GLU A 316 6.93 -6.97 -41.83
CA GLU A 316 7.79 -7.00 -40.63
C GLU A 316 7.56 -5.78 -39.71
N ALA A 317 6.92 -4.71 -40.22
CA ALA A 317 6.65 -3.48 -39.48
C ALA A 317 5.86 -3.64 -38.16
N LYS A 318 5.06 -4.72 -38.01
CA LYS A 318 4.32 -5.02 -36.76
C LYS A 318 5.27 -5.46 -35.63
N ASN A 319 6.26 -6.30 -35.92
CA ASN A 319 7.28 -6.71 -34.93
C ASN A 319 8.23 -5.55 -34.65
N GLU A 320 8.58 -4.73 -35.65
CA GLU A 320 9.51 -3.61 -35.50
C GLU A 320 9.05 -2.51 -34.54
N MET A 321 7.76 -2.18 -34.45
CA MET A 321 7.28 -1.20 -33.46
C MET A 321 7.32 -1.76 -32.04
N GLN A 322 6.94 -3.03 -31.86
CA GLN A 322 7.03 -3.71 -30.58
C GLN A 322 8.50 -3.83 -30.14
N ASP A 323 9.38 -4.26 -31.04
CA ASP A 323 10.81 -4.41 -30.80
C ASP A 323 11.48 -3.07 -30.51
N ARG A 324 11.06 -1.98 -31.20
CA ARG A 324 11.50 -0.61 -30.86
C ARG A 324 11.12 -0.23 -29.43
N VAL A 325 9.87 -0.44 -29.04
CA VAL A 325 9.40 -0.14 -27.66
C VAL A 325 10.16 -0.98 -26.63
N ILE A 326 10.39 -2.26 -26.91
CA ILE A 326 11.17 -3.15 -26.04
C ILE A 326 12.61 -2.64 -25.91
N ASN A 327 13.27 -2.34 -27.03
CA ASN A 327 14.65 -1.85 -27.03
C ASN A 327 14.80 -0.49 -26.33
N GLU A 328 13.83 0.41 -26.53
CA GLU A 328 13.77 1.67 -25.79
C GLU A 328 13.59 1.42 -24.28
N ALA A 329 12.65 0.56 -23.89
CA ALA A 329 12.43 0.19 -22.49
C ALA A 329 13.70 -0.40 -21.84
N VAL A 330 14.37 -1.34 -22.52
CA VAL A 330 15.65 -1.91 -22.08
C VAL A 330 16.71 -0.81 -21.89
N SER A 331 16.85 0.08 -22.87
CA SER A 331 17.81 1.19 -22.81
C SER A 331 17.52 2.14 -21.63
N ILE A 332 16.26 2.51 -21.41
CA ILE A 332 15.83 3.36 -20.29
C ILE A 332 16.19 2.70 -18.96
N VAL A 333 15.85 1.42 -18.80
CA VAL A 333 16.11 0.67 -17.56
C VAL A 333 17.61 0.51 -17.31
N CYS A 334 18.41 0.30 -18.36
CA CYS A 334 19.87 0.22 -18.24
C CYS A 334 20.52 1.58 -17.91
N GLN A 335 19.91 2.69 -18.32
CA GLN A 335 20.40 4.04 -18.03
C GLN A 335 19.85 4.63 -16.73
N SER A 336 18.77 4.07 -16.19
CA SER A 336 18.14 4.50 -14.94
C SER A 336 19.01 4.12 -13.74
N ASN A 337 19.02 4.98 -12.73
CA ASN A 337 19.58 4.67 -11.42
C ASN A 337 18.93 5.55 -10.36
N ARG A 338 19.31 5.34 -9.10
CA ARG A 338 18.70 6.04 -7.97
C ARG A 338 18.81 7.57 -8.02
N TYR A 339 19.82 8.13 -8.69
CA TYR A 339 20.02 9.57 -8.84
C TYR A 339 19.40 10.12 -10.14
N ARG A 340 19.03 9.24 -11.07
CA ARG A 340 18.42 9.59 -12.35
C ARG A 340 17.23 8.66 -12.60
N PRO A 341 16.11 8.88 -11.87
CA PRO A 341 14.92 8.11 -12.09
C PRO A 341 14.34 8.39 -13.47
N ARG A 342 13.64 7.41 -14.05
CA ARG A 342 13.00 7.51 -15.36
C ARG A 342 11.59 6.94 -15.36
N VAL A 343 10.71 7.55 -16.13
CA VAL A 343 9.36 7.06 -16.41
C VAL A 343 9.19 6.92 -17.90
N TYR A 344 8.82 5.72 -18.35
CA TYR A 344 8.51 5.45 -19.74
C TYR A 344 7.04 5.13 -19.87
N ILE A 345 6.38 5.76 -20.83
CA ILE A 345 4.94 5.62 -21.06
C ILE A 345 4.75 4.98 -22.43
N VAL A 346 4.08 3.83 -22.42
CA VAL A 346 3.73 3.11 -23.63
C VAL A 346 2.22 2.97 -23.69
N GLN A 347 1.63 3.61 -24.70
CA GLN A 347 0.24 3.42 -25.00
C GLN A 347 0.08 2.24 -25.95
N GLY A 348 -0.71 1.25 -25.55
CA GLY A 348 -1.10 0.14 -26.40
C GLY A 348 -2.60 -0.13 -26.32
N PRO A 349 -3.39 0.15 -27.38
CA PRO A 349 -4.77 -0.28 -27.47
C PRO A 349 -4.94 -1.80 -27.28
N PRO A 350 -6.16 -2.26 -26.92
CA PRO A 350 -6.40 -3.69 -26.73
C PRO A 350 -6.12 -4.46 -28.02
N GLY A 351 -5.40 -5.57 -27.89
CA GLY A 351 -4.93 -6.34 -29.06
C GLY A 351 -3.70 -5.76 -29.74
N THR A 352 -2.88 -4.92 -29.09
CA THR A 352 -1.56 -4.52 -29.63
C THR A 352 -0.49 -5.59 -29.56
N GLY A 353 -0.76 -6.70 -28.86
CA GLY A 353 0.17 -7.82 -28.70
C GLY A 353 1.45 -7.44 -27.93
N LEU A 354 1.44 -6.31 -27.24
CA LEU A 354 2.55 -5.94 -26.36
C LEU A 354 2.49 -6.82 -25.12
N ASN A 355 3.62 -7.45 -24.81
CA ASN A 355 3.70 -8.42 -23.74
C ASN A 355 4.72 -7.97 -22.70
N ILE A 356 4.24 -7.60 -21.51
CA ILE A 356 5.11 -7.21 -20.39
C ILE A 356 6.09 -8.32 -19.98
N ILE A 357 5.76 -9.59 -20.22
CA ILE A 357 6.66 -10.73 -19.95
C ILE A 357 7.85 -10.68 -20.91
N ARG A 358 7.61 -10.40 -22.20
CA ARG A 358 8.67 -10.23 -23.20
C ARG A 358 9.56 -9.03 -22.87
N VAL A 359 8.95 -7.89 -22.50
CA VAL A 359 9.69 -6.70 -22.05
C VAL A 359 10.57 -7.03 -20.84
N GLY A 360 9.99 -7.70 -19.82
CA GLY A 360 10.72 -8.08 -18.63
C GLY A 360 11.86 -9.08 -18.90
N HIS A 361 11.66 -9.99 -19.84
CA HIS A 361 12.66 -10.97 -20.26
C HIS A 361 13.85 -10.29 -20.96
N GLU A 362 13.61 -9.36 -21.87
CA GLU A 362 14.67 -8.66 -22.59
C GLU A 362 15.49 -7.75 -21.66
N ILE A 363 14.83 -7.10 -20.70
CA ILE A 363 15.50 -6.34 -19.63
C ILE A 363 16.37 -7.29 -18.78
N TYR A 364 15.81 -8.42 -18.36
CA TYR A 364 16.54 -9.41 -17.56
C TYR A 364 17.76 -9.96 -18.30
N SER A 365 17.58 -10.38 -19.56
CA SER A 365 18.63 -10.92 -20.43
C SER A 365 19.75 -9.90 -20.64
N SER A 366 19.40 -8.62 -20.88
CA SER A 366 20.36 -7.53 -21.05
C SER A 366 21.19 -7.24 -19.81
N LYS A 367 20.63 -7.45 -18.60
CA LYS A 367 21.34 -7.20 -17.34
C LYS A 367 21.90 -8.46 -16.67
N GLN A 368 21.62 -9.66 -17.18
CA GLN A 368 22.00 -10.94 -16.57
C GLN A 368 23.51 -11.08 -16.31
N ALA A 369 24.36 -10.57 -17.21
CA ALA A 369 25.81 -10.62 -17.05
C ALA A 369 26.29 -9.82 -15.82
N SER A 370 25.71 -8.64 -15.58
CA SER A 370 26.05 -7.77 -14.45
C SER A 370 25.56 -8.32 -13.10
N TYR A 371 24.50 -9.14 -13.08
CA TYR A 371 23.90 -9.64 -11.82
C TYR A 371 24.55 -10.91 -11.25
N ARG A 372 25.23 -11.72 -12.08
CA ARG A 372 25.77 -13.02 -11.66
C ARG A 372 26.87 -12.92 -10.60
N GLU A 373 27.64 -11.83 -10.60
CA GLU A 373 28.76 -11.65 -9.66
C GLU A 373 28.33 -11.12 -8.27
N LEU A 374 27.11 -10.60 -8.13
CA LEU A 374 26.67 -9.84 -6.94
C LEU A 374 25.75 -10.63 -5.98
N ARG A 375 25.18 -11.78 -6.39
CA ARG A 375 24.12 -12.49 -5.65
C ARG A 375 24.57 -13.64 -4.74
N GLU A 376 25.87 -13.93 -4.63
CA GLU A 376 26.36 -15.10 -3.87
C GLU A 376 26.25 -14.99 -2.33
N LEU A 377 25.72 -13.88 -1.79
CA LEU A 377 25.82 -13.57 -0.35
C LEU A 377 24.50 -13.48 0.43
N GLU A 378 23.32 -13.61 -0.20
CA GLU A 378 22.05 -13.32 0.48
C GLU A 378 21.15 -14.55 0.71
N GLN A 379 20.54 -14.61 1.90
CA GLN A 379 19.60 -15.65 2.31
C GLN A 379 18.21 -15.05 2.56
N GLY A 380 17.23 -15.46 1.75
CA GLY A 380 15.83 -15.08 1.95
C GLY A 380 14.99 -15.41 0.74
N LYS A 381 13.77 -15.94 0.95
CA LYS A 381 12.91 -16.40 -0.16
C LYS A 381 12.79 -15.32 -1.24
N LEU A 382 12.36 -14.10 -0.94
CA LEU A 382 12.12 -13.08 -1.97
C LEU A 382 13.40 -12.52 -2.62
N ALA A 383 14.50 -12.44 -1.87
CA ALA A 383 15.80 -11.95 -2.36
C ALA A 383 16.42 -12.84 -3.45
N GLU A 384 16.01 -14.11 -3.52
CA GLU A 384 16.49 -15.02 -4.56
C GLU A 384 15.78 -14.84 -5.92
N ALA A 385 14.69 -14.09 -6.01
CA ALA A 385 13.95 -13.98 -7.26
C ALA A 385 14.72 -13.19 -8.33
N ASP A 386 14.48 -13.52 -9.60
CA ASP A 386 14.86 -12.67 -10.74
C ASP A 386 13.74 -11.69 -11.07
N VAL A 387 12.50 -12.18 -10.96
CA VAL A 387 11.27 -11.48 -11.33
C VAL A 387 10.21 -11.76 -10.28
N VAL A 388 9.52 -10.70 -9.85
CA VAL A 388 8.40 -10.78 -8.91
C VAL A 388 7.14 -10.26 -9.58
N PHE A 389 6.16 -11.13 -9.76
CA PHE A 389 4.81 -10.78 -10.18
C PHE A 389 3.96 -10.48 -8.94
N SER A 390 3.29 -9.33 -8.95
CA SER A 390 2.46 -8.85 -7.82
C SER A 390 1.35 -7.94 -8.31
N THR A 391 0.35 -7.67 -7.47
CA THR A 391 -0.55 -6.51 -7.65
C THR A 391 0.06 -5.26 -7.02
N LEU A 392 -0.37 -4.06 -7.43
CA LEU A 392 0.06 -2.76 -6.86
C LEU A 392 -0.12 -2.72 -5.36
N ASN A 393 -1.29 -3.18 -4.91
CA ASN A 393 -1.64 -3.15 -3.51
C ASN A 393 -0.79 -4.12 -2.68
N TYR A 394 -0.49 -5.33 -3.19
CA TYR A 394 0.27 -6.33 -2.46
C TYR A 394 1.72 -5.89 -2.15
N VAL A 395 2.32 -5.02 -2.97
CA VAL A 395 3.65 -4.43 -2.69
C VAL A 395 3.67 -3.63 -1.37
N GLY A 396 2.50 -3.18 -0.90
CA GLY A 396 2.34 -2.56 0.42
C GLY A 396 2.41 -3.53 1.61
N ASN A 397 2.67 -4.82 1.39
CA ASN A 397 2.83 -5.83 2.44
C ASN A 397 4.19 -5.67 3.16
N SER A 398 4.23 -6.00 4.45
CA SER A 398 5.44 -5.89 5.27
C SER A 398 6.60 -6.78 4.81
N ILE A 399 6.34 -7.80 4.00
CA ILE A 399 7.40 -8.57 3.33
C ILE A 399 8.31 -7.70 2.47
N PHE A 400 7.81 -6.55 1.98
CA PHE A 400 8.59 -5.60 1.18
C PHE A 400 9.29 -4.51 2.01
N ASP A 401 9.03 -4.41 3.32
CA ASP A 401 9.56 -3.32 4.15
C ASP A 401 11.09 -3.30 4.21
N SER A 402 11.72 -4.49 4.19
CA SER A 402 13.20 -4.62 4.16
C SER A 402 13.84 -4.19 2.84
N PHE A 403 13.06 -4.08 1.76
CA PHE A 403 13.56 -3.78 0.41
C PHE A 403 13.61 -2.26 0.12
N GLY A 404 13.03 -1.43 0.99
CA GLY A 404 13.02 0.03 0.86
C GLY A 404 13.62 0.78 2.05
N SER A 405 14.08 0.07 3.09
CA SER A 405 14.45 0.68 4.37
C SER A 405 15.79 1.43 4.36
N ASP A 406 16.78 0.97 3.59
CA ASP A 406 18.12 1.57 3.59
C ASP A 406 18.25 2.66 2.50
N THR A 407 18.42 3.91 2.93
CA THR A 407 18.63 5.07 2.05
C THR A 407 20.08 5.20 1.57
N ASN A 408 21.00 4.36 2.00
CA ASN A 408 22.40 4.43 1.58
C ASN A 408 22.79 3.25 0.69
N GLN A 409 21.92 2.23 0.58
CA GLN A 409 22.10 1.11 -0.32
C GLN A 409 21.45 1.34 -1.68
N SER A 410 21.92 0.56 -2.66
CA SER A 410 21.33 0.46 -3.98
C SER A 410 19.89 -0.05 -3.90
N PRO A 411 18.99 0.38 -4.80
CA PRO A 411 17.62 -0.12 -4.81
C PRO A 411 17.60 -1.61 -5.10
N TRP A 412 16.73 -2.34 -4.42
CA TRP A 412 16.55 -3.78 -4.63
C TRP A 412 15.90 -4.09 -5.97
N PHE A 413 15.12 -3.17 -6.53
CA PHE A 413 14.41 -3.34 -7.79
C PHE A 413 14.90 -2.28 -8.79
N ASP A 414 15.31 -2.72 -9.99
CA ASP A 414 15.72 -1.86 -11.09
C ASP A 414 14.53 -1.15 -11.75
N CYS A 415 13.43 -1.89 -11.88
CA CYS A 415 12.34 -1.50 -12.75
C CYS A 415 11.00 -2.01 -12.22
N LEU A 416 10.02 -1.11 -12.29
CA LEU A 416 8.61 -1.37 -12.07
C LEU A 416 7.91 -1.35 -13.42
N ILE A 417 7.36 -2.48 -13.84
CA ILE A 417 6.51 -2.56 -15.03
C ILE A 417 5.07 -2.65 -14.55
N VAL A 418 4.24 -1.67 -14.87
CA VAL A 418 2.81 -1.65 -14.55
C VAL A 418 2.04 -1.96 -15.82
N ASP A 419 1.43 -3.14 -15.87
CA ASP A 419 0.50 -3.51 -16.93
C ASP A 419 -0.91 -3.00 -16.62
N GLU A 420 -1.68 -2.74 -17.67
CA GLU A 420 -3.01 -2.13 -17.57
C GLU A 420 -3.03 -0.90 -16.65
N ALA A 421 -1.99 -0.05 -16.74
CA ALA A 421 -1.83 1.13 -15.88
C ALA A 421 -2.97 2.15 -16.02
N GLY A 422 -3.80 2.02 -17.06
CA GLY A 422 -5.05 2.77 -17.23
C GLY A 422 -6.15 2.37 -16.22
N GLN A 423 -6.10 1.15 -15.69
CA GLN A 423 -7.16 0.51 -14.90
C GLN A 423 -6.89 0.49 -13.38
N CYS A 424 -5.98 1.33 -12.88
CA CYS A 424 -5.72 1.51 -11.45
C CYS A 424 -5.82 2.98 -11.02
N LEU A 425 -6.14 3.22 -9.75
CA LEU A 425 -6.07 4.57 -9.18
C LEU A 425 -4.62 5.05 -9.21
N GLU A 426 -4.45 6.36 -9.40
CA GLU A 426 -3.10 6.97 -9.38
C GLU A 426 -2.34 6.65 -8.09
N ILE A 427 -2.99 6.75 -6.93
CA ILE A 427 -2.37 6.45 -5.64
C ILE A 427 -1.90 4.99 -5.53
N ASP A 428 -2.57 4.05 -6.20
CA ASP A 428 -2.16 2.64 -6.22
C ASP A 428 -0.84 2.48 -6.97
N THR A 429 -0.62 3.28 -8.03
CA THR A 429 0.65 3.33 -8.79
C THR A 429 1.82 3.82 -7.95
N PHE A 430 1.55 4.58 -6.88
CA PHE A 430 2.57 5.09 -5.98
C PHE A 430 2.97 4.11 -4.86
N ILE A 431 2.17 3.08 -4.57
CA ILE A 431 2.46 2.10 -3.51
C ILE A 431 3.86 1.47 -3.69
N PRO A 432 4.28 1.01 -4.88
CA PRO A 432 5.60 0.42 -5.07
C PRO A 432 6.76 1.42 -5.01
N LEU A 433 6.51 2.73 -5.14
CA LEU A 433 7.57 3.75 -5.12
C LEU A 433 8.29 3.84 -3.77
N ARG A 434 7.69 3.29 -2.71
CA ARG A 434 8.37 3.09 -1.41
C ARG A 434 9.64 2.24 -1.50
N LEU A 435 9.77 1.44 -2.55
CA LEU A 435 10.95 0.61 -2.85
C LEU A 435 12.06 1.40 -3.55
N ARG A 436 11.85 2.70 -3.80
CA ARG A 436 12.80 3.61 -4.47
C ARG A 436 13.29 3.10 -5.83
N ILE A 437 12.37 2.49 -6.56
CA ILE A 437 12.62 1.92 -7.88
C ILE A 437 13.02 3.05 -8.84
N PRO A 438 14.18 2.96 -9.51
CA PRO A 438 14.69 4.05 -10.34
C PRO A 438 14.00 4.13 -11.70
N CYS A 439 13.32 3.08 -12.16
CA CYS A 439 12.61 3.10 -13.43
C CYS A 439 11.17 2.62 -13.27
N MET A 440 10.22 3.35 -13.85
CA MET A 440 8.82 2.95 -13.96
C MET A 440 8.39 2.91 -15.43
N LEU A 441 7.95 1.76 -15.90
CA LEU A 441 7.38 1.57 -17.22
C LEU A 441 5.87 1.40 -17.07
N LEU A 442 5.11 2.35 -17.61
CA LEU A 442 3.64 2.35 -17.58
C LEU A 442 3.12 1.86 -18.93
N PHE A 443 2.48 0.70 -18.92
CA PHE A 443 1.87 0.09 -20.09
C PHE A 443 0.35 0.08 -19.95
N GLY A 444 -0.36 0.37 -21.02
CA GLY A 444 -1.81 0.27 -21.08
C GLY A 444 -2.42 1.25 -22.06
N ASP A 445 -3.74 1.37 -22.03
CA ASP A 445 -4.47 2.33 -22.85
C ASP A 445 -5.16 3.39 -21.97
N PRO A 446 -4.74 4.67 -22.02
CA PRO A 446 -5.37 5.73 -21.24
C PRO A 446 -6.79 6.07 -21.71
N GLU A 447 -7.20 5.61 -22.90
CA GLU A 447 -8.53 5.86 -23.47
C GLU A 447 -9.51 4.69 -23.19
N GLN A 448 -9.06 3.61 -22.56
CA GLN A 448 -9.92 2.56 -22.01
C GLN A 448 -10.68 3.00 -20.75
N PHE A 449 -11.56 2.12 -20.25
CA PHE A 449 -12.36 2.41 -19.06
C PHE A 449 -11.47 2.64 -17.82
N PRO A 450 -11.73 3.69 -17.03
CA PRO A 450 -11.01 3.93 -15.78
C PRO A 450 -11.30 2.84 -14.73
N PRO A 451 -10.49 2.72 -13.67
CA PRO A 451 -10.81 1.89 -12.51
C PRO A 451 -12.20 2.20 -11.96
N THR A 452 -12.84 1.17 -11.39
CA THR A 452 -14.13 1.32 -10.71
C THR A 452 -13.94 2.10 -9.40
N VAL A 453 -14.69 3.18 -9.25
CA VAL A 453 -14.81 3.98 -8.01
C VAL A 453 -16.25 3.83 -7.51
N LEU A 454 -16.42 3.49 -6.24
CA LEU A 454 -17.73 3.26 -5.63
C LEU A 454 -18.50 4.57 -5.43
N SER A 455 -17.82 5.64 -4.99
CA SER A 455 -18.47 6.94 -4.85
C SER A 455 -18.68 7.60 -6.21
N GLN A 456 -19.94 7.80 -6.59
CA GLN A 456 -20.29 8.59 -7.78
C GLN A 456 -19.77 10.03 -7.69
N ARG A 457 -19.69 10.61 -6.49
CA ARG A 457 -19.16 11.97 -6.31
C ARG A 457 -17.66 12.01 -6.56
N ALA A 458 -16.92 11.02 -6.06
CA ALA A 458 -15.50 10.87 -6.34
C ALA A 458 -15.24 10.63 -7.84
N GLN A 459 -16.06 9.79 -8.49
CA GLN A 459 -16.01 9.58 -9.93
C GLN A 459 -16.21 10.89 -10.71
N ASN A 460 -17.24 11.66 -10.36
CA ASN A 460 -17.53 12.96 -10.99
C ASN A 460 -16.41 13.99 -10.76
N ALA A 461 -15.64 13.83 -9.69
CA ALA A 461 -14.47 14.65 -9.39
C ALA A 461 -13.18 14.15 -10.06
N ASN A 462 -13.27 13.15 -10.94
CA ASN A 462 -12.16 12.55 -11.66
C ASN A 462 -11.16 11.79 -10.74
N PHE A 463 -11.62 11.31 -9.59
CA PHE A 463 -10.80 10.49 -8.67
C PHE A 463 -10.39 9.15 -9.28
N GLY A 464 -11.20 8.61 -10.19
CA GLY A 464 -10.89 7.39 -10.95
C GLY A 464 -9.80 7.59 -12.01
N GLN A 465 -9.21 8.78 -12.16
CA GLN A 465 -8.13 8.98 -13.12
C GLN A 465 -6.87 8.22 -12.69
N SER A 466 -6.33 7.42 -13.61
CA SER A 466 -5.04 6.75 -13.43
C SER A 466 -3.87 7.69 -13.69
N LEU A 467 -2.70 7.35 -13.15
CA LEU A 467 -1.46 8.09 -13.44
C LEU A 467 -1.17 8.11 -14.95
N LEU A 468 -1.40 6.97 -15.63
CA LEU A 468 -1.24 6.85 -17.07
C LEU A 468 -2.14 7.86 -17.81
N ALA A 469 -3.43 7.92 -17.48
CA ALA A 469 -4.37 8.83 -18.11
C ALA A 469 -4.03 10.31 -17.83
N ARG A 470 -3.59 10.63 -16.60
CA ARG A 470 -3.17 12.00 -16.26
C ARG A 470 -1.93 12.41 -17.04
N LEU A 471 -0.87 11.59 -17.04
CA LEU A 471 0.36 11.89 -17.79
C LEU A 471 0.11 11.92 -19.30
N TYR A 472 -0.73 11.02 -19.83
CA TYR A 472 -1.15 11.03 -21.22
C TYR A 472 -1.81 12.35 -21.60
N SER A 473 -2.74 12.84 -20.78
CA SER A 473 -3.40 14.14 -21.03
C SER A 473 -2.43 15.33 -21.07
N LEU A 474 -1.33 15.27 -20.32
CA LEU A 474 -0.33 16.34 -20.24
C LEU A 474 0.66 16.31 -21.40
N PHE A 475 0.93 15.12 -21.94
CA PHE A 475 1.95 14.89 -22.96
C PHE A 475 1.37 14.53 -24.34
N LYS A 476 0.05 14.52 -24.52
CA LYS A 476 -0.61 14.15 -25.80
C LYS A 476 -0.11 14.94 -27.02
N SER A 477 0.44 16.14 -26.81
CA SER A 477 1.01 17.01 -27.84
C SER A 477 2.54 16.97 -27.93
N THR A 478 3.22 16.06 -27.24
CA THR A 478 4.68 15.92 -27.24
C THR A 478 5.11 14.53 -27.69
N ASP A 479 6.35 14.40 -28.16
CA ASP A 479 6.96 13.11 -28.53
C ASP A 479 7.36 12.26 -27.30
N LEU A 480 6.89 12.61 -26.09
CA LEU A 480 7.21 11.92 -24.84
C LEU A 480 6.35 10.66 -24.63
N ILE A 481 5.26 10.50 -25.39
CA ILE A 481 4.41 9.31 -25.35
C ILE A 481 4.75 8.42 -26.53
N ARG A 482 5.05 7.15 -26.27
CA ARG A 482 5.20 6.14 -27.33
C ARG A 482 3.88 5.44 -27.56
N MET A 483 3.26 5.68 -28.71
CA MET A 483 2.04 4.98 -29.11
C MET A 483 2.37 3.75 -29.95
N LEU A 484 1.76 2.62 -29.59
CA LEU A 484 1.71 1.41 -30.39
C LEU A 484 0.39 1.38 -31.18
N ASN A 485 0.43 1.78 -32.44
CA ASN A 485 -0.76 1.74 -33.32
C ASN A 485 -0.85 0.41 -34.09
N ILE A 486 -0.83 -0.72 -33.38
CA ILE A 486 -0.93 -2.04 -34.00
C ILE A 486 -2.20 -2.74 -33.50
N VAL A 487 -3.06 -3.20 -34.41
CA VAL A 487 -4.18 -4.08 -34.07
C VAL A 487 -3.80 -5.51 -34.49
N SER A 488 -3.82 -6.46 -33.55
CA SER A 488 -3.49 -7.87 -33.76
C SER A 488 -4.70 -8.66 -34.26
N ASP A 489 -4.49 -9.49 -35.28
CA ASP A 489 -5.44 -10.51 -35.71
C ASP A 489 -5.45 -11.70 -34.73
N ALA A 490 -6.57 -12.40 -34.58
CA ALA A 490 -6.77 -13.48 -33.61
C ALA A 490 -5.72 -14.63 -33.66
N LYS A 491 -5.04 -14.85 -34.80
CA LYS A 491 -3.94 -15.82 -34.93
C LYS A 491 -2.68 -15.46 -34.12
N ASN A 492 -2.49 -14.19 -33.78
CA ASN A 492 -1.36 -13.76 -32.96
C ASN A 492 -1.50 -14.15 -31.49
N HIS A 493 -2.72 -14.41 -31.01
CA HIS A 493 -2.96 -14.73 -29.59
C HIS A 493 -2.36 -16.08 -29.17
N GLU A 494 -2.42 -17.11 -30.04
CA GLU A 494 -1.76 -18.40 -29.78
C GLU A 494 -0.22 -18.28 -29.79
N ASN A 495 0.33 -17.49 -30.72
CA ASN A 495 1.78 -17.22 -30.76
C ASN A 495 2.25 -16.41 -29.54
N LEU A 496 1.43 -15.46 -29.06
CA LEU A 496 1.70 -14.68 -27.85
C LEU A 496 1.82 -15.58 -26.62
N MET A 497 0.86 -16.49 -26.40
CA MET A 497 0.94 -17.42 -25.26
C MET A 497 2.14 -18.37 -25.33
N LEU A 498 2.55 -18.77 -26.55
CA LEU A 498 3.75 -19.57 -26.73
C LEU A 498 5.03 -18.78 -26.38
N VAL A 499 5.12 -17.52 -26.82
CA VAL A 499 6.22 -16.61 -26.48
C VAL A 499 6.28 -16.34 -24.98
N GLU A 500 5.13 -16.13 -24.31
CA GLU A 500 5.06 -16.01 -22.85
C GLU A 500 5.64 -17.24 -22.16
N SER A 501 5.20 -18.43 -22.56
CA SER A 501 5.68 -19.66 -21.96
C SER A 501 7.18 -19.85 -22.16
N LEU A 502 7.72 -19.47 -23.32
CA LEU A 502 9.16 -19.55 -23.61
C LEU A 502 9.96 -18.55 -22.76
N CYS A 503 9.55 -17.26 -22.74
CA CYS A 503 10.19 -16.25 -21.91
C CYS A 503 10.14 -16.60 -20.41
N LEU A 504 9.01 -17.14 -19.94
CA LEU A 504 8.86 -17.61 -18.55
C LEU A 504 9.84 -18.74 -18.21
N ASN A 505 10.09 -19.66 -19.14
CA ASN A 505 11.01 -20.77 -18.93
C ASN A 505 12.49 -20.33 -18.86
N GLU A 506 12.83 -19.14 -19.37
CA GLU A 506 14.20 -18.62 -19.33
C GLU A 506 14.53 -17.87 -18.02
N PHE A 507 13.52 -17.41 -17.28
CA PHE A 507 13.75 -16.88 -15.94
C PHE A 507 14.12 -18.02 -14.99
N ARG A 508 15.25 -17.87 -14.27
CA ARG A 508 15.74 -18.93 -13.37
C ARG A 508 14.89 -19.06 -12.11
N LYS A 509 14.42 -17.93 -11.57
CA LYS A 509 13.64 -17.86 -10.34
C LYS A 509 12.51 -16.83 -10.45
N ILE A 510 11.33 -17.29 -10.85
CA ILE A 510 10.10 -16.48 -10.83
C ILE A 510 9.42 -16.61 -9.47
N LYS A 511 8.90 -15.49 -8.95
CA LYS A 511 7.95 -15.51 -7.83
C LYS A 511 6.66 -14.81 -8.22
N ILE A 512 5.56 -15.48 -7.93
CA ILE A 512 4.22 -14.91 -8.05
C ILE A 512 3.71 -14.75 -6.63
N ILE A 513 3.29 -13.54 -6.28
CA ILE A 513 2.79 -13.23 -4.95
C ILE A 513 1.51 -12.42 -5.11
N ALA A 514 0.42 -12.91 -4.53
CA ALA A 514 -0.92 -12.31 -4.61
C ALA A 514 -1.56 -12.27 -3.23
#